data_AF-A0A1X1FAP3-F1
#
_entry.id   AF-A0A1X1FAP3-F1
#
_cell.length_a   1.000
_cell.length_b   1.000
_cell.length_c   1.000
_cell.angle_alpha   90.00
_cell.angle_beta   90.00
_cell.angle_gamma   90.00
#
_symmetry.space_group_name_H-M   'P 1'
#
loop_
_entity.id
_entity.type
_entity.pdbx_description
1 polymer ?
#
loop_
_entity_poly.entity_id
_entity_poly.type
_entity_poly.pdbx_seq_one_letter_code
_entity_poly.pdbx_strand_id
1 'polypeptide(L)'
;MLGKSGKACVVTLVDRKSRYLLIGKAAKRTSEAVTDTLSDLMKLWPGRSLTITPDRGKEFAKVQCLTDKFGTPFYFPDPHSPWQRGTNENTNGLLREYLPKGTDLDSITDRRIQAYAEQMNNRPRKCLGWKTPYEIFFNVVLHLI
;
A
#
# COMPACT_ATOMS: atom_id res chain seq x y z
N MET A 1 0.33 -4.31 -6.86
CA MET A 1 0.39 -3.85 -8.27
C MET A 1 1.38 -4.69 -9.07
N LEU A 2 1.04 -5.04 -10.31
CA LEU A 2 1.90 -5.80 -11.23
C LEU A 2 2.79 -4.90 -12.10
N GLY A 3 4.05 -5.34 -12.27
CA GLY A 3 5.00 -4.87 -13.28
C GLY A 3 4.99 -5.72 -14.55
N LYS A 4 6.11 -5.77 -15.29
CA LYS A 4 6.34 -6.70 -16.39
C LYS A 4 6.17 -8.15 -15.91
N SER A 5 5.57 -8.99 -16.75
CA SER A 5 5.10 -10.33 -16.39
C SER A 5 6.13 -11.18 -15.62
N GLY A 6 5.71 -11.79 -14.51
CA GLY A 6 6.33 -12.99 -13.93
C GLY A 6 7.43 -12.82 -12.86
N LYS A 7 7.82 -11.59 -12.47
CA LYS A 7 8.96 -11.39 -11.54
C LYS A 7 8.52 -10.73 -10.22
N ALA A 8 8.86 -9.48 -9.95
CA ALA A 8 8.43 -8.77 -8.75
C ALA A 8 7.01 -8.17 -8.80
N CYS A 9 6.45 -7.89 -7.62
CA CYS A 9 5.24 -7.08 -7.48
C CYS A 9 5.37 -6.07 -6.34
N VAL A 10 4.61 -4.97 -6.44
CA VAL A 10 4.55 -3.95 -5.39
C VAL A 10 3.38 -4.25 -4.47
N VAL A 11 3.64 -4.28 -3.17
CA VAL A 11 2.64 -4.38 -2.10
C VAL A 11 2.41 -2.97 -1.53
N THR A 12 1.15 -2.59 -1.37
CA THR A 12 0.75 -1.28 -0.85
C THR A 12 -0.15 -1.46 0.36
N LEU A 13 0.17 -0.77 1.45
CA LEU A 13 -0.68 -0.65 2.64
C LEU A 13 -1.09 0.81 2.76
N VAL A 14 -2.40 1.08 2.67
CA VAL A 14 -2.93 2.45 2.59
C VAL A 14 -3.94 2.68 3.70
N ASP A 15 -3.77 3.75 4.47
CA ASP A 15 -4.80 4.19 5.42
C ASP A 15 -6.02 4.74 4.67
N ARG A 16 -7.21 4.21 5.00
CA ARG A 16 -8.47 4.62 4.37
C ARG A 16 -8.89 6.04 4.76
N LYS A 17 -8.41 6.62 5.86
CA LYS A 17 -8.82 7.98 6.25
C LYS A 17 -7.92 9.05 5.62
N SER A 18 -6.62 8.95 5.88
CA SER A 18 -5.58 9.90 5.49
C SER A 18 -5.00 9.67 4.11
N ARG A 19 -5.18 8.48 3.51
CA ARG A 19 -4.46 8.04 2.28
C ARG A 19 -2.97 7.83 2.49
N TYR A 20 -2.48 7.78 3.73
CA TYR A 20 -1.08 7.51 4.00
C TYR A 20 -0.69 6.13 3.47
N LEU A 21 0.36 6.10 2.66
CA LEU A 21 0.82 4.94 1.91
C LEU A 21 2.14 4.45 2.49
N LEU A 22 2.17 3.18 2.86
CA LEU A 22 3.40 2.40 2.91
C LEU A 22 3.47 1.47 1.70
N ILE A 23 4.67 1.35 1.12
CA ILE A 23 4.90 0.60 -0.11
C ILE A 23 6.11 -0.32 0.09
N GLY A 24 6.03 -1.53 -0.44
CA GLY A 24 7.11 -2.51 -0.42
C GLY A 24 7.19 -3.28 -1.73
N LYS A 25 8.36 -3.84 -2.02
CA LYS A 25 8.57 -4.69 -3.19
C LYS A 25 8.69 -6.15 -2.74
N ALA A 26 7.78 -6.99 -3.22
CA ALA A 26 7.93 -8.43 -3.12
C ALA A 26 8.69 -8.93 -4.35
N ALA A 27 9.77 -9.70 -4.14
CA ALA A 27 10.59 -10.24 -5.22
C ALA A 27 9.81 -11.19 -6.16
N LYS A 28 8.75 -11.81 -5.66
CA LYS A 28 7.84 -12.68 -6.41
C LYS A 28 6.40 -12.43 -6.01
N ARG A 29 5.47 -12.69 -6.92
CA ARG A 29 4.02 -12.69 -6.63
C ARG A 29 3.57 -14.03 -6.04
N THR A 30 4.25 -14.51 -5.01
CA THR A 30 3.82 -15.67 -4.22
C THR A 30 3.15 -15.20 -2.95
N SER A 31 2.30 -16.05 -2.36
CA SER A 31 1.66 -15.70 -1.09
C SER A 31 2.67 -15.54 0.04
N GLU A 32 3.77 -16.30 0.05
CA GLU A 32 4.87 -16.08 1.02
C GLU A 32 5.49 -14.70 0.88
N ALA A 33 6.03 -14.36 -0.31
CA ALA A 33 6.76 -13.11 -0.51
C ALA A 33 5.89 -11.88 -0.26
N VAL A 34 4.61 -11.94 -0.62
CA VAL A 34 3.65 -10.86 -0.35
C VAL A 34 3.33 -10.76 1.14
N THR A 35 3.18 -11.90 1.84
CA THR A 35 2.91 -11.92 3.28
C THR A 35 4.11 -11.41 4.08
N ASP A 36 5.34 -11.77 3.69
CA ASP A 36 6.56 -11.28 4.32
C ASP A 36 6.71 -9.76 4.12
N THR A 37 6.53 -9.29 2.89
CA THR A 37 6.56 -7.85 2.58
C THR A 37 5.50 -7.10 3.39
N LEU A 38 4.27 -7.63 3.46
CA LEU A 38 3.21 -7.04 4.26
C LEU A 38 3.54 -7.04 5.76
N SER A 39 4.15 -8.11 6.28
CA SER A 39 4.65 -8.19 7.65
C SER A 39 5.62 -7.06 7.96
N ASP A 40 6.54 -6.77 7.05
CA ASP A 40 7.51 -5.68 7.23
C ASP A 40 6.85 -4.30 7.16
N LEU A 41 5.90 -4.08 6.25
CA LEU A 41 5.12 -2.85 6.21
C LEU A 41 4.29 -2.65 7.49
N MET A 42 3.72 -3.72 8.05
CA MET A 42 2.97 -3.66 9.31
C MET A 42 3.87 -3.30 10.49
N LYS A 43 5.13 -3.77 10.54
CA LYS A 43 6.11 -3.36 11.57
C LYS A 43 6.45 -1.87 11.48
N LEU A 44 6.50 -1.34 10.27
CA LEU A 44 6.79 0.09 10.00
C LEU A 44 5.57 0.99 10.19
N TRP A 45 4.39 0.43 10.46
CA TRP A 45 3.17 1.21 10.59
C TRP A 45 3.23 2.13 11.82
N PRO A 46 3.18 3.47 11.65
CA PRO A 46 3.30 4.40 12.78
C PRO A 46 1.99 4.60 13.54
N GLY A 47 0.86 4.13 13.00
CA GLY A 47 -0.48 4.33 13.57
C GLY A 47 -0.85 3.27 14.61
N ARG A 48 -1.89 3.56 15.40
CA ARG A 48 -2.46 2.58 16.35
C ARG A 48 -3.65 1.86 15.74
N SER A 49 -3.65 0.53 15.89
CA SER A 49 -4.73 -0.38 15.54
C SER A 49 -5.08 -0.42 14.04
N LEU A 50 -4.94 -1.60 13.46
CA LEU A 50 -5.20 -1.86 12.06
C LEU A 50 -6.36 -2.85 11.97
N THR A 51 -7.32 -2.56 11.10
CA THR A 51 -8.03 -3.64 10.41
C THR A 51 -7.56 -3.57 8.96
N ILE A 52 -7.19 -4.72 8.39
CA ILE A 52 -6.64 -4.75 7.03
C ILE A 52 -7.64 -5.42 6.12
N THR A 53 -7.96 -4.76 5.00
CA THR A 53 -8.86 -5.30 3.98
C THR A 53 -8.11 -5.54 2.67
N PRO A 54 -7.44 -6.69 2.52
CA PRO A 54 -6.82 -7.06 1.24
C PRO A 54 -7.90 -7.39 0.20
N ASP A 55 -7.51 -7.46 -1.07
CA ASP A 55 -8.37 -8.09 -2.07
C ASP A 55 -8.36 -9.63 -1.92
N ARG A 56 -9.25 -10.32 -2.65
CA ARG A 56 -9.32 -11.79 -2.64
C ARG A 56 -8.26 -12.44 -3.55
N GLY A 57 -7.17 -11.75 -3.84
CA GLY A 57 -6.06 -12.28 -4.61
C GLY A 57 -5.43 -13.50 -3.93
N LYS A 58 -4.98 -14.47 -4.73
CA LYS A 58 -4.31 -15.67 -4.22
C LYS A 58 -3.00 -15.33 -3.48
N GLU A 59 -2.40 -14.19 -3.80
CA GLU A 59 -1.26 -13.63 -3.09
C GLU A 59 -1.54 -13.33 -1.60
N PHE A 60 -2.79 -13.15 -1.20
CA PHE A 60 -3.18 -12.89 0.19
C PHE A 60 -3.66 -14.13 0.94
N ALA A 61 -3.52 -15.33 0.37
CA ALA A 61 -4.01 -16.57 0.98
C ALA A 61 -3.37 -16.90 2.35
N LYS A 62 -2.19 -16.34 2.66
CA LYS A 62 -1.45 -16.62 3.90
C LYS A 62 -1.52 -15.49 4.94
N VAL A 63 -2.24 -14.40 4.69
CA VAL A 63 -2.24 -13.23 5.60
C VAL A 63 -2.84 -13.50 6.98
N GLN A 64 -3.58 -14.59 7.16
CA GLN A 64 -4.16 -14.96 8.45
C GLN A 64 -3.09 -15.14 9.54
N CYS A 65 -1.88 -15.59 9.19
CA CYS A 65 -0.78 -15.70 10.16
C CYS A 65 -0.31 -14.32 10.69
N LEU A 66 -0.57 -13.24 9.96
CA LEU A 66 -0.27 -11.88 10.40
C LEU A 66 -1.27 -11.40 11.46
N THR A 67 -2.51 -11.92 11.43
CA THR A 67 -3.48 -11.70 12.51
C THR A 67 -2.93 -12.20 13.83
N ASP A 68 -2.43 -13.43 13.85
CA ASP A 68 -1.88 -14.05 15.07
C ASP A 68 -0.63 -13.32 15.57
N LYS A 69 0.22 -12.86 14.63
CA LYS A 69 1.48 -12.18 14.95
C LYS A 69 1.30 -10.76 15.48
N PHE A 70 0.35 -10.00 14.93
CA PHE A 70 0.19 -8.56 15.22
C PHE A 70 -1.10 -8.21 15.95
N GLY A 71 -1.96 -9.20 16.26
CA GLY A 71 -3.28 -8.96 16.82
C GLY A 71 -4.20 -8.12 15.93
N THR A 72 -3.93 -8.09 14.62
CA THR A 72 -4.58 -7.21 13.64
C THR A 72 -5.59 -8.01 12.82
N PRO A 73 -6.91 -7.76 12.93
CA PRO A 73 -7.89 -8.51 12.17
C PRO A 73 -7.86 -8.18 10.67
N PHE A 74 -7.92 -9.24 9.86
CA PHE A 74 -8.06 -9.16 8.41
C PHE A 74 -9.50 -9.44 7.99
N TYR A 75 -10.02 -8.61 7.08
CA TYR A 75 -11.37 -8.76 6.52
C TYR A 75 -11.29 -8.81 5.00
N PHE A 76 -12.03 -9.70 4.36
CA PHE A 76 -12.11 -9.73 2.90
C PHE A 76 -13.37 -9.03 2.42
N PRO A 77 -13.29 -8.25 1.32
CA PRO A 77 -14.47 -7.62 0.75
C PRO A 77 -15.47 -8.66 0.26
N ASP A 78 -16.73 -8.28 0.19
CA ASP A 78 -17.80 -9.12 -0.32
C ASP A 78 -17.58 -9.43 -1.82
N PRO A 79 -18.06 -10.58 -2.32
CA PRO A 79 -18.03 -10.86 -3.75
C PRO A 79 -18.75 -9.74 -4.51
N HIS A 80 -18.22 -9.34 -5.65
CA HIS A 80 -18.81 -8.31 -6.53
C HIS A 80 -18.97 -6.90 -5.91
N SER A 81 -18.21 -6.57 -4.85
CA SER A 81 -18.24 -5.25 -4.19
C SER A 81 -16.98 -4.40 -4.43
N PRO A 82 -16.73 -3.91 -5.66
CA PRO A 82 -15.52 -3.14 -5.98
C PRO A 82 -15.41 -1.83 -5.20
N TRP A 83 -16.53 -1.21 -4.80
CA TRP A 83 -16.55 0.04 -4.03
C TRP A 83 -15.85 -0.08 -2.66
N GLN A 84 -15.80 -1.28 -2.06
CA GLN A 84 -15.06 -1.53 -0.82
C GLN A 84 -13.53 -1.38 -1.00
N ARG A 85 -13.04 -1.37 -2.26
CA ARG A 85 -11.62 -1.28 -2.63
C ARG A 85 -11.23 0.03 -3.31
N GLY A 86 -12.11 1.03 -3.36
CA GLY A 86 -11.89 2.27 -4.11
C GLY A 86 -10.61 3.03 -3.73
N THR A 87 -10.19 2.99 -2.45
CA THR A 87 -8.92 3.61 -2.02
C THR A 87 -7.70 2.93 -2.63
N ASN A 88 -7.68 1.59 -2.65
CA ASN A 88 -6.56 0.83 -3.20
C ASN A 88 -6.47 1.00 -4.71
N GLU A 89 -7.62 1.00 -5.40
CA GLU A 89 -7.66 1.22 -6.86
C GLU A 89 -7.17 2.63 -7.23
N ASN A 90 -7.61 3.67 -6.52
CA ASN A 90 -7.15 5.03 -6.75
C ASN A 90 -5.65 5.20 -6.47
N THR A 91 -5.16 4.63 -5.35
CA THR A 91 -3.73 4.70 -4.98
C THR A 91 -2.87 3.96 -6.00
N ASN A 92 -3.31 2.78 -6.44
CA ASN A 92 -2.65 2.07 -7.53
C ASN A 92 -2.68 2.87 -8.83
N GLY A 93 -3.77 3.57 -9.15
CA GLY A 93 -3.84 4.48 -10.29
C GLY A 93 -2.77 5.56 -10.24
N LEU A 94 -2.63 6.22 -9.10
CA LEU A 94 -1.59 7.26 -8.88
C LEU A 94 -0.17 6.70 -8.96
N LEU A 95 0.07 5.51 -8.41
CA LEU A 95 1.36 4.84 -8.51
C LEU A 95 1.76 4.55 -9.96
N ARG A 96 0.80 4.46 -10.91
CA ARG A 96 1.12 4.26 -12.33
C ARG A 96 1.83 5.46 -12.97
N GLU A 97 1.75 6.65 -12.37
CA GLU A 97 2.54 7.82 -12.81
C GLU A 97 4.04 7.56 -12.61
N TYR A 98 4.42 6.78 -11.58
CA TYR A 98 5.81 6.43 -11.26
C TYR A 98 6.23 5.05 -11.77
N LEU A 99 5.27 4.13 -11.85
CA LEU A 99 5.44 2.74 -12.27
C LEU A 99 4.46 2.42 -13.43
N PRO A 100 4.73 2.93 -14.64
CA PRO A 100 3.92 2.63 -15.82
C PRO A 100 3.71 1.13 -16.02
N LYS A 101 2.65 0.74 -16.73
CA LYS A 101 2.41 -0.66 -17.08
C LYS A 101 3.61 -1.21 -17.87
N GLY A 102 4.03 -2.44 -17.55
CA GLY A 102 5.17 -3.07 -18.21
C GLY A 102 6.55 -2.67 -17.65
N THR A 103 6.60 -1.80 -16.63
CA THR A 103 7.85 -1.51 -15.89
C THR A 103 8.44 -2.79 -15.31
N ASP A 104 9.73 -3.02 -15.55
CA ASP A 104 10.46 -4.12 -14.91
C ASP A 104 10.77 -3.74 -13.45
N LEU A 105 9.98 -4.29 -12.53
CA LEU A 105 10.09 -3.98 -11.09
C LEU A 105 11.38 -4.52 -10.47
N ASP A 106 12.03 -5.50 -11.09
CA ASP A 106 13.31 -6.01 -10.59
C ASP A 106 14.41 -4.96 -10.72
N SER A 107 14.35 -4.14 -11.77
CA SER A 107 15.29 -3.04 -12.03
C SER A 107 15.11 -1.83 -11.10
N ILE A 108 14.00 -1.76 -10.36
CA ILE A 108 13.70 -0.65 -9.46
C ILE A 108 14.18 -1.00 -8.05
N THR A 109 15.03 -0.15 -7.48
CA THR A 109 15.54 -0.33 -6.11
C THR A 109 14.47 -0.02 -5.07
N ASP A 110 14.59 -0.64 -3.88
CA ASP A 110 13.67 -0.38 -2.77
C ASP A 110 13.71 1.09 -2.34
N ARG A 111 14.90 1.72 -2.37
CA ARG A 111 15.06 3.16 -2.11
C ARG A 111 14.20 4.01 -3.05
N ARG A 112 14.14 3.67 -4.34
CA ARG A 112 13.34 4.41 -5.32
C ARG A 112 11.85 4.18 -5.11
N ILE A 113 11.46 2.98 -4.71
CA ILE A 113 10.08 2.67 -4.32
C ILE A 113 9.66 3.48 -3.08
N GLN A 114 10.53 3.60 -2.06
CA GLN A 114 10.27 4.46 -0.90
C GLN A 114 10.15 5.94 -1.28
N ALA A 115 11.01 6.44 -2.17
CA ALA A 115 10.91 7.81 -2.68
C ALA A 115 9.55 8.10 -3.34
N TYR A 116 8.96 7.12 -4.04
CA TYR A 116 7.61 7.29 -4.60
C TYR A 116 6.53 7.39 -3.53
N ALA A 117 6.61 6.59 -2.45
CA ALA A 117 5.67 6.73 -1.34
C ALA A 117 5.84 8.07 -0.62
N GLU A 118 7.06 8.53 -0.41
CA GLU A 118 7.34 9.85 0.18
C GLU A 118 6.73 10.98 -0.65
N GLN A 119 6.94 10.98 -1.96
CA GLN A 119 6.32 11.93 -2.88
C GLN A 119 4.79 11.86 -2.84
N MET A 120 4.22 10.66 -2.77
CA MET A 120 2.77 10.48 -2.70
C MET A 120 2.17 10.93 -1.37
N ASN A 121 2.88 10.72 -0.26
CA ASN A 121 2.47 11.10 1.08
C ASN A 121 2.60 12.60 1.33
N ASN A 122 3.48 13.29 0.59
CA ASN A 122 3.64 14.75 0.62
C ASN A 122 2.89 15.48 -0.51
N ARG A 123 2.11 14.77 -1.33
CA ARG A 123 1.31 15.37 -2.41
C ARG A 123 -0.07 15.80 -1.88
N PRO A 124 -0.43 17.10 -1.95
CA PRO A 124 -1.78 17.59 -1.62
C PRO A 124 -2.89 16.83 -2.33
N ARG A 125 -3.98 16.52 -1.60
CA ARG A 125 -5.15 15.83 -2.16
C ARG A 125 -6.40 16.68 -2.00
N LYS A 126 -7.13 16.92 -3.10
CA LYS A 126 -8.42 17.63 -3.07
C LYS A 126 -9.41 17.00 -2.09
N CYS A 127 -9.45 15.67 -1.99
CA CYS A 127 -10.32 14.95 -1.05
C CYS A 127 -9.94 15.09 0.43
N LEU A 128 -8.76 15.65 0.73
CA LEU A 128 -8.28 15.96 2.08
C LEU A 128 -8.29 17.47 2.35
N GLY A 129 -9.04 18.25 1.56
CA GLY A 129 -9.04 19.71 1.67
C GLY A 129 -7.69 20.32 1.31
N TRP A 130 -7.01 19.74 0.31
CA TRP A 130 -5.67 20.14 -0.15
C TRP A 130 -4.54 19.93 0.85
N LYS A 131 -4.79 19.21 1.95
CA LYS A 131 -3.73 18.68 2.82
C LYS A 131 -3.08 17.45 2.20
N THR A 132 -1.85 17.16 2.62
CA THR A 132 -1.11 15.96 2.24
C THR A 132 -1.55 14.76 3.09
N PRO A 133 -1.41 13.51 2.59
CA PRO A 133 -1.65 12.33 3.41
C PRO A 133 -0.82 12.30 4.70
N TYR A 134 0.43 12.78 4.65
CA TYR A 134 1.31 12.87 5.81
C TYR A 134 0.74 13.79 6.88
N GLU A 135 0.28 15.00 6.50
CA GLU A 135 -0.34 15.96 7.42
C GLU A 135 -1.56 15.38 8.13
N ILE A 136 -2.45 14.72 7.36
CA ILE A 136 -3.67 14.12 7.94
C ILE A 136 -3.33 12.94 8.85
N PHE A 137 -2.34 12.12 8.49
CA PHE A 137 -2.00 10.91 9.25
C PHE A 137 -1.31 11.24 10.56
N PHE A 138 -0.32 12.11 10.54
CA PHE A 138 0.43 12.51 11.74
C PHE A 138 -0.22 13.67 12.50
N ASN A 139 -1.31 14.23 11.97
CA ASN A 139 -1.98 15.41 12.52
C ASN A 139 -1.03 16.59 12.70
N VAL A 140 -0.21 16.85 11.66
CA VAL A 140 0.76 17.95 11.60
C VAL A 140 0.41 18.89 10.45
N VAL A 141 0.90 20.13 10.52
CA VAL A 141 0.83 21.09 9.41
C VAL A 141 2.21 21.19 8.78
N LEU A 142 2.34 20.85 7.50
CA LEU A 142 3.57 21.06 6.76
C LEU A 142 3.51 22.48 6.17
N HIS A 143 4.32 23.39 6.73
CA HIS A 143 4.58 24.66 6.07
C HIS A 143 5.48 24.39 4.86
N LEU A 144 4.86 24.19 3.69
CA LEU A 144 5.58 24.26 2.42
C LEU A 144 5.90 25.74 2.18
N ILE A 145 7.12 26.13 2.55
CA ILE A 145 7.70 27.45 2.27
C ILE A 145 8.15 27.52 0.81
#